data_AF-A0A920R8L5-F1
#
_entry.id   AF-A0A920R8L5-F1
#
_cell.length_a   1.000
_cell.length_b   1.000
_cell.length_c   1.000
_cell.angle_alpha   90.00
_cell.angle_beta   90.00
_cell.angle_gamma   90.00
#
_symmetry.space_group_name_H-M   'P 1'
#
loop_
_entity.id
_entity.type
_entity.pdbx_description
1 polymer ?
#
loop_
_entity_poly.entity_id
_entity_poly.type
_entity_poly.pdbx_seq_one_letter_code
_entity_poly.pdbx_strand_id
1 'polypeptide(L)'
;MSESGQESGFRRVLGRRDALALAFGAMIGWSWVVLSSNWIESAGTAGAIIAFLIGGAIMLVIGLTYAELASALPFAGGEHVYSHRALGAGASFICTWEIYFWLCICSYF
;
A
#
# COMPACT_ATOMS: atom_id res chain seq x y z
N MET A 1 1.52 25.50 -33.81
CA MET A 1 2.39 24.55 -33.09
C MET A 1 2.21 24.87 -31.62
N SER A 2 1.07 24.51 -31.00
CA SER A 2 0.72 23.14 -30.54
C SER A 2 1.83 22.66 -29.59
N GLU A 3 1.63 22.54 -28.27
CA GLU A 3 0.55 21.84 -27.57
C GLU A 3 0.02 22.55 -26.31
N SER A 4 -1.26 22.29 -26.06
CA SER A 4 -2.02 22.51 -24.84
C SER A 4 -1.45 21.70 -23.65
N GLY A 5 -0.92 22.38 -22.64
CA GLY A 5 -0.62 21.78 -21.33
C GLY A 5 -1.63 22.26 -20.28
N GLN A 6 -2.89 21.81 -20.37
CA GLN A 6 -3.78 21.91 -19.22
C GLN A 6 -3.26 20.93 -18.15
N GLU A 7 -2.49 21.41 -17.17
CA GLU A 7 -2.39 20.68 -15.90
C GLU A 7 -3.78 20.74 -15.25
N SER A 8 -4.57 19.70 -15.50
CA SER A 8 -5.83 19.43 -14.81
C SER A 8 -5.51 19.09 -13.35
N GLY A 9 -5.21 20.13 -12.56
CA GLY A 9 -4.97 19.99 -11.14
C GLY A 9 -6.16 19.29 -10.46
N PHE A 10 -5.91 18.11 -9.88
CA PHE A 10 -6.93 17.37 -9.16
C PHE A 10 -7.59 18.29 -8.12
N ARG A 11 -8.91 18.46 -8.21
CA ARG A 11 -9.67 19.19 -7.19
C ARG A 11 -9.53 18.39 -5.89
N ARG A 12 -8.81 18.96 -4.90
CA ARG A 12 -8.63 18.36 -3.57
C ARG A 12 -9.98 18.29 -2.86
N VAL A 13 -10.74 17.25 -3.19
CA VAL A 13 -12.05 16.92 -2.61
C VAL A 13 -11.91 15.96 -1.43
N LEU A 14 -10.80 15.20 -1.36
CA LEU A 14 -10.53 14.33 -0.24
C LEU A 14 -10.18 15.17 1.00
N GLY A 15 -11.09 15.17 1.96
CA GLY A 15 -10.81 15.66 3.30
C GLY A 15 -9.97 14.65 4.10
N ARG A 16 -9.52 15.07 5.29
CA ARG A 16 -8.76 14.19 6.20
C ARG A 16 -9.54 12.93 6.60
N ARG A 17 -10.88 13.03 6.68
CA ARG A 17 -11.75 11.90 7.01
C ARG A 17 -11.88 10.91 5.87
N ASP A 18 -12.02 11.40 4.63
CA ASP A 18 -12.14 10.55 3.44
C ASP A 18 -10.82 9.81 3.16
N ALA A 19 -9.69 10.50 3.35
CA ALA A 19 -8.36 9.88 3.24
C ALA A 19 -8.15 8.78 4.28
N LEU A 20 -8.56 9.00 5.54
CA LEU A 20 -8.50 7.96 6.57
C LEU A 20 -9.43 6.79 6.24
N ALA A 21 -10.66 7.05 5.81
CA ALA A 21 -11.60 5.99 5.43
C ALA A 21 -11.06 5.12 4.28
N LEU A 22 -10.42 5.72 3.28
CA LEU A 22 -9.76 4.99 2.19
C LEU A 22 -8.56 4.19 2.69
N ALA A 23 -7.73 4.75 3.57
CA ALA A 23 -6.59 4.03 4.14
C ALA A 23 -7.03 2.81 4.96
N PHE A 24 -8.06 2.96 5.80
CA PHE A 24 -8.64 1.84 6.55
C PHE A 24 -9.28 0.79 5.64
N GLY A 25 -10.00 1.22 4.60
CA GLY A 25 -10.60 0.32 3.61
C GLY A 25 -9.57 -0.47 2.81
N ALA A 26 -8.42 0.14 2.49
CA ALA A 26 -7.32 -0.54 1.80
C ALA A 26 -6.54 -1.51 2.70
N MET A 27 -6.48 -1.26 4.01
CA MET A 27 -5.79 -2.12 4.98
C MET A 27 -6.57 -3.41 5.31
N ILE A 28 -7.90 -3.33 5.38
CA ILE A 28 -8.76 -4.47 5.75
C ILE A 28 -9.11 -5.27 4.49
N GLY A 29 -8.37 -6.35 4.22
CA GLY A 29 -8.58 -7.24 3.06
C GLY A 29 -9.02 -8.66 3.43
N TRP A 30 -9.38 -9.45 2.41
CA TRP A 30 -9.80 -10.86 2.57
C TRP A 30 -8.67 -11.77 3.06
N SER A 31 -7.41 -11.38 2.82
CA SER A 31 -6.22 -12.17 3.14
C SER A 31 -6.10 -12.54 4.62
N TRP A 32 -6.50 -11.66 5.53
CA TRP A 32 -6.45 -11.92 6.97
C TRP A 32 -7.42 -13.06 7.37
N VAL A 33 -8.60 -13.14 6.74
CA VAL A 33 -9.61 -14.16 7.07
C VAL A 33 -9.12 -15.55 6.68
N VAL A 34 -8.49 -15.69 5.52
CA VAL A 34 -7.95 -16.95 5.02
C VAL A 34 -6.72 -17.39 5.81
N LEU A 35 -5.81 -16.47 6.12
CA LEU A 35 -4.58 -16.79 6.87
C LEU A 35 -4.86 -17.13 8.34
N SER A 36 -5.87 -16.52 8.97
CA SER A 36 -6.18 -16.74 10.39
C SER A 36 -6.35 -18.23 10.73
N SER A 37 -6.99 -19.00 9.85
CA SER A 37 -7.14 -20.46 10.00
C SER A 37 -5.78 -21.18 10.04
N ASN A 38 -4.90 -20.88 9.09
CA ASN A 38 -3.60 -21.54 8.96
C ASN A 38 -2.63 -21.21 10.12
N TRP A 39 -2.71 -19.98 10.65
CA TRP A 39 -1.85 -19.52 11.73
C TRP A 39 -2.18 -20.18 13.06
N ILE A 40 -3.48 -20.37 13.33
CA ILE A 40 -3.96 -21.04 14.54
C ILE A 40 -3.57 -22.52 14.52
N GLU A 41 -3.69 -23.18 13.37
CA GLU A 41 -3.37 -24.60 13.22
C GLU A 41 -1.85 -24.88 13.33
N SER A 42 -1.00 -23.99 12.80
CA SER A 42 0.46 -24.20 12.79
C SER A 42 1.20 -23.73 14.04
N ALA A 43 0.82 -22.57 14.61
CA ALA A 43 1.58 -21.92 15.69
C ALA A 43 0.86 -21.90 17.06
N GLY A 44 -0.41 -22.30 17.10
CA GLY A 44 -1.27 -22.16 18.26
C GLY A 44 -1.60 -20.69 18.61
N THR A 45 -2.52 -20.49 19.55
CA THR A 45 -3.02 -19.16 19.94
C THR A 45 -1.95 -18.23 20.50
N ALA A 46 -0.98 -18.77 21.25
CA ALA A 46 0.11 -17.96 21.82
C ALA A 46 1.10 -17.47 20.75
N GLY A 47 1.42 -18.31 19.76
CA GLY A 47 2.32 -17.95 18.66
C GLY A 47 1.73 -16.87 17.75
N ALA A 48 0.44 -16.96 17.44
CA ALA A 48 -0.26 -15.98 16.63
C ALA A 48 -0.24 -14.57 17.26
N ILE A 49 -0.48 -14.45 18.58
CA ILE A 49 -0.49 -13.16 19.28
C ILE A 49 0.90 -12.49 19.24
N ILE A 50 1.97 -13.25 19.47
CA ILE A 50 3.34 -12.73 19.44
C ILE A 50 3.71 -12.28 18.02
N ALA A 51 3.32 -13.07 17.01
CA ALA A 51 3.56 -12.71 15.61
C ALA A 51 2.79 -11.44 15.19
N PHE A 52 1.56 -11.24 15.66
CA PHE A 52 0.81 -10.00 15.45
C PHE A 52 1.45 -8.78 16.12
N LEU A 53 1.97 -8.93 17.33
CA LEU A 53 2.68 -7.84 18.03
C LEU A 53 3.95 -7.43 17.29
N ILE A 54 4.76 -8.40 16.86
CA ILE A 54 6.00 -8.14 16.13
C ILE A 54 5.69 -7.56 14.75
N GLY A 55 4.77 -8.17 14.01
CA GLY A 55 4.33 -7.69 12.69
C GLY A 55 3.75 -6.27 12.77
N GLY A 56 2.93 -5.99 13.79
CA GLY A 56 2.40 -4.66 14.05
C GLY A 56 3.49 -3.64 14.35
N ALA A 57 4.48 -3.98 15.17
CA ALA A 57 5.61 -3.10 15.46
C ALA A 57 6.41 -2.76 14.20
N ILE A 58 6.68 -3.75 13.34
CA ILE A 58 7.38 -3.53 12.06
C ILE A 58 6.53 -2.65 11.14
N MET A 59 5.23 -2.91 11.03
CA MET A 59 4.31 -2.10 10.22
C MET A 59 4.23 -0.65 10.69
N LEU A 60 4.30 -0.38 12.00
CA LEU A 60 4.34 0.99 12.53
C LEU A 60 5.59 1.74 12.09
N VAL A 61 6.76 1.10 12.11
CA VAL A 61 8.02 1.73 11.65
C VAL A 61 7.97 2.03 10.15
N ILE A 62 7.44 1.11 9.35
CA ILE A 62 7.24 1.30 7.91
C ILE A 62 6.26 2.46 7.65
N GLY A 63 5.14 2.49 8.36
CA GLY A 63 4.13 3.55 8.24
C GLY A 63 4.68 4.94 8.59
N LEU A 64 5.53 5.03 9.62
CA LEU A 64 6.19 6.29 10.00
C LEU A 64 7.15 6.77 8.91
N THR A 65 7.94 5.84 8.35
CA THR A 65 8.85 6.13 7.23
C THR A 65 8.07 6.62 6.01
N TYR A 66 6.93 5.99 5.71
CA TYR A 66 6.07 6.39 4.60
C TYR A 66 5.40 7.75 4.85
N ALA A 67 5.08 8.09 6.10
CA ALA A 67 4.55 9.40 6.46
C ALA A 67 5.57 10.53 6.25
N GLU A 68 6.85 10.29 6.57
CA GLU A 68 7.96 11.22 6.27
C GLU A 68 8.17 11.39 4.77
N LEU A 69 8.06 10.31 4.00
CA LEU A 69 8.14 10.38 2.54
C LEU A 69 6.94 11.16 1.94
N ALA A 70 5.74 10.90 2.46
CA ALA A 70 4.49 11.55 2.07
C ALA A 70 4.49 13.06 2.32
N SER A 71 5.17 13.52 3.37
CA SER A 71 5.31 14.95 3.67
C SER A 71 6.34 15.63 2.76
N ALA A 72 7.41 14.92 2.37
CA ALA A 72 8.47 15.45 1.51
C ALA A 72 8.10 15.55 0.01
N LEU A 73 7.19 14.70 -0.47
CA LEU A 73 6.82 14.62 -1.89
C LEU A 73 5.29 14.76 -2.10
N PRO A 74 4.76 16.00 -2.20
CA PRO A 74 3.32 16.25 -2.36
C PRO A 74 2.83 16.07 -3.81
N PHE A 75 3.28 15.01 -4.49
CA PHE A 75 2.87 14.69 -5.86
C PHE A 75 1.67 13.72 -5.86
N ALA A 76 0.66 14.00 -6.69
CA ALA A 76 -0.48 13.13 -6.88
C ALA A 76 -0.12 11.97 -7.83
N GLY A 77 0.32 10.83 -7.29
CA GLY A 77 0.71 9.67 -8.11
C GLY A 77 0.92 8.32 -7.42
N GLY A 78 0.74 8.24 -6.09
CA GLY A 78 0.81 6.99 -5.34
C GLY A 78 2.18 6.29 -5.36
N GLU A 79 2.19 5.00 -4.98
CA GLU A 79 3.40 4.17 -4.85
C GLU A 79 4.21 4.08 -6.16
N HIS A 80 3.55 4.17 -7.31
CA HIS A 80 4.23 4.14 -8.61
C HIS A 80 5.14 5.37 -8.80
N VAL A 81 4.71 6.57 -8.41
CA VAL A 81 5.54 7.79 -8.49
C VAL A 81 6.67 7.79 -7.45
N TYR A 82 6.46 7.13 -6.30
CA TYR A 82 7.53 6.90 -5.31
C TYR A 82 8.60 5.94 -5.85
N SER A 83 8.19 4.80 -6.41
CA SER A 83 9.11 3.81 -6.98
C SER A 83 9.88 4.37 -8.19
N HIS A 84 9.20 5.14 -9.06
CA HIS A 84 9.83 5.72 -10.26
C HIS A 84 10.91 6.76 -9.94
N ARG A 85 10.81 7.40 -8.77
CA ARG A 85 11.77 8.41 -8.32
C ARG A 85 12.84 7.85 -7.39
N ALA A 86 12.55 6.79 -6.65
CA ALA A 86 13.51 6.14 -5.74
C ALA A 86 14.43 5.11 -6.43
N LEU A 87 13.94 4.36 -7.42
CA LEU A 87 14.65 3.19 -7.98
C LEU A 87 14.89 3.26 -9.50
N GLY A 88 14.35 4.27 -10.20
CA GLY A 88 14.50 4.45 -11.64
C GLY A 88 13.54 3.61 -12.50
N ALA A 89 13.55 3.85 -13.82
CA ALA A 89 12.53 3.33 -14.74
C ALA A 89 12.42 1.79 -14.82
N GLY A 90 13.54 1.07 -14.62
CA GLY A 90 13.55 -0.40 -14.66
C GLY A 90 12.84 -1.03 -13.47
N ALA A 91 13.09 -0.54 -12.26
CA ALA A 91 12.51 -1.09 -11.03
C ALA A 91 11.00 -0.83 -10.93
N SER A 92 10.53 0.32 -11.43
CA SER A 92 9.10 0.63 -11.44
C SER A 92 8.30 -0.23 -12.40
N PHE A 93 8.93 -0.68 -13.50
CA PHE A 93 8.29 -1.62 -14.43
C PHE A 93 8.09 -2.99 -13.78
N ILE A 94 9.10 -3.45 -13.03
CA ILE A 94 9.04 -4.71 -12.28
C ILE A 94 8.01 -4.63 -11.14
N CYS A 95 8.00 -3.55 -10.35
CA CYS A 95 6.99 -3.36 -9.30
C CYS A 95 5.56 -3.38 -9.86
N THR A 96 5.29 -2.67 -10.97
CA THR A 96 3.96 -2.68 -11.59
C THR A 96 3.57 -4.07 -12.10
N TRP A 97 4.52 -4.80 -12.69
CA TRP A 97 4.29 -6.17 -13.14
C TRP A 97 3.94 -7.10 -11.97
N GLU A 98 4.67 -7.02 -10.87
CA GLU A 98 4.42 -7.85 -9.69
C GLU A 98 3.06 -7.56 -9.05
N ILE A 99 2.69 -6.28 -8.90
CA ILE A 99 1.37 -5.89 -8.39
C ILE A 99 0.25 -6.47 -9.26
N TYR A 100 0.41 -6.41 -10.59
CA TYR A 100 -0.60 -6.94 -11.51
C TYR A 100 -0.73 -8.47 -11.41
N PHE A 101 0.40 -9.17 -11.33
CA PHE A 101 0.42 -10.63 -11.13
C PHE A 101 -0.24 -11.03 -9.81
N TRP A 102 0.10 -10.33 -8.73
CA TRP A 102 -0.48 -10.59 -7.40
C TRP A 102 -1.99 -10.35 -7.39
N LEU A 103 -2.47 -9.26 -7.98
CA LEU A 103 -3.90 -8.95 -8.05
C LEU A 103 -4.69 -9.99 -8.85
N CYS A 104 -4.09 -10.50 -9.93
CA CYS A 104 -4.70 -11.54 -10.78
C CYS A 104 -4.82 -12.88 -10.01
N ILE A 105 -3.77 -13.26 -9.28
CA ILE A 105 -3.77 -14.47 -8.43
C ILE A 105 -4.76 -14.36 -7.27
N CYS A 106 -4.87 -13.21 -6.62
CA CYS A 106 -5.85 -12.99 -5.56
C CYS A 106 -7.31 -12.95 -6.06
N SER A 107 -7.56 -12.60 -7.33
CA SER A 107 -8.92 -12.72 -7.92
C SER A 107 -9.34 -14.17 -8.18
N TYR A 108 -8.38 -15.09 -8.20
CA TYR A 108 -8.61 -16.49 -8.52
C TYR A 108 -8.89 -17.37 -7.28
N PHE A 109 -8.76 -16.82 -6.07
CA PHE A 109 -8.90 -17.50 -4.78
C PHE A 109 -9.96 -16.82 -3.92
#